data_AF-A0A2N0XAZ8-F1
#
_entry.id   AF-A0A2N0XAZ8-F1
#
_cell.length_a   1.000
_cell.length_b   1.000
_cell.length_c   1.000
_cell.angle_alpha   90.00
_cell.angle_beta   90.00
_cell.angle_gamma   90.00
#
_symmetry.space_group_name_H-M   'P 1'
#
loop_
_entity.id
_entity.type
_entity.pdbx_description
1 polymer ?
#
loop_
_entity_poly.entity_id
_entity_poly.type
_entity_poly.pdbx_seq_one_letter_code
_entity_poly.pdbx_strand_id
1 'polypeptide(L)'
;MVDRIKFVVDNADLSDEILNKKFFKGRPNKEGTIVYTFRNNYIEEEDINEDETDDEKVILKSRYSKYLYIQYVQYKTSKKLPNVTYNVKNKLIIHRNIRKDWFGNGRLADLGYKSFVKKINSYGEEFQIDNKRLWNARVTKIELGVTLRLPIKMYGILSCFNSFSGLTEKDIYGKDGVSFIGTNFSVSFYDKIEKMDKNNELFIKSKNKRKLKEKVTKKNYFLRFELKVEKVSGFYNKNFDDKINHLSKIRDNWNYLLYSVGNLYQQIKYIDVVSPEVMDLIKGEEKKPMDNLLKFQGIKSITPDIFFEELLPQMKKEKQSKFKKEYRDFYNDYERKFRHGFKEEFRAKLDEKIDSLLRSS
;
A
#
# COMPACT_ATOMS: atom_id res chain seq x y z
N MET A 1 -5.64 1.02 9.57
CA MET A 1 -5.32 -0.29 8.99
C MET A 1 -6.14 -0.53 7.74
N VAL A 2 -7.45 -0.76 7.79
CA VAL A 2 -8.24 -1.01 6.57
C VAL A 2 -8.54 0.31 5.84
N ASP A 3 -8.09 0.42 4.59
CA ASP A 3 -8.28 1.62 3.76
C ASP A 3 -9.44 1.43 2.79
N ARG A 4 -9.31 0.46 1.89
CA ARG A 4 -10.35 0.08 0.92
C ARG A 4 -10.84 -1.33 1.20
N ILE A 5 -12.12 -1.57 0.98
CA ILE A 5 -12.69 -2.92 1.10
C ILE A 5 -13.82 -3.11 0.10
N LYS A 6 -13.89 -4.31 -0.46
CA LYS A 6 -15.03 -4.78 -1.24
C LYS A 6 -15.66 -5.98 -0.55
N PHE A 7 -16.88 -5.83 -0.07
CA PHE A 7 -17.65 -6.92 0.51
C PHE A 7 -19.03 -7.09 -0.12
N VAL A 8 -19.58 -8.29 0.00
CA VAL A 8 -20.84 -8.71 -0.59
C VAL A 8 -21.73 -9.27 0.50
N VAL A 9 -22.87 -8.62 0.71
CA VAL A 9 -23.96 -9.12 1.55
C VAL A 9 -24.89 -9.92 0.64
N ASP A 10 -24.84 -11.24 0.73
CA ASP A 10 -25.78 -12.10 0.00
C ASP A 10 -27.15 -12.09 0.68
N ASN A 11 -28.22 -12.13 -0.12
CA ASN A 11 -29.60 -12.03 0.34
C ASN A 11 -29.80 -10.82 1.28
N ALA A 12 -29.32 -9.65 0.87
CA ALA A 12 -29.42 -8.41 1.65
C ALA A 12 -30.88 -7.99 1.89
N ASP A 13 -31.80 -8.35 0.99
CA ASP A 13 -33.26 -8.10 1.09
C ASP A 13 -33.61 -6.64 1.36
N LEU A 14 -33.03 -5.71 0.58
CA LEU A 14 -33.34 -4.29 0.72
C LEU A 14 -34.82 -4.02 0.43
N SER A 15 -35.43 -3.17 1.25
CA SER A 15 -36.82 -2.73 1.06
C SER A 15 -36.97 -1.87 -0.20
N ASP A 16 -38.16 -1.87 -0.80
CA ASP A 16 -38.45 -1.02 -1.96
C ASP A 16 -38.28 0.47 -1.63
N GLU A 17 -38.54 0.87 -0.38
CA GLU A 17 -38.27 2.24 0.09
C GLU A 17 -36.80 2.59 -0.06
N ILE A 18 -35.89 1.74 0.43
CA ILE A 18 -34.44 1.93 0.31
C ILE A 18 -34.02 1.97 -1.16
N LEU A 19 -34.51 1.05 -1.98
CA LEU A 19 -34.20 0.99 -3.41
C LEU A 19 -34.64 2.27 -4.13
N ASN A 20 -35.87 2.74 -3.89
CA ASN A 20 -36.42 3.92 -4.53
C ASN A 20 -35.77 5.23 -4.04
N LYS A 21 -35.32 5.28 -2.79
CA LYS A 21 -34.70 6.48 -2.20
C LYS A 21 -33.22 6.61 -2.55
N LYS A 22 -32.46 5.51 -2.47
CA LYS A 22 -30.99 5.52 -2.49
C LYS A 22 -30.36 5.05 -3.80
N PHE A 23 -31.12 4.41 -4.69
CA PHE A 23 -30.57 3.81 -5.90
C PHE A 23 -31.23 4.34 -7.18
N PHE A 24 -30.51 4.19 -8.29
CA PHE A 24 -31.03 4.24 -9.65
C PHE A 24 -31.26 2.83 -10.14
N LYS A 25 -32.49 2.53 -10.56
CA LYS A 25 -32.86 1.22 -11.10
C LYS A 25 -32.40 1.10 -12.55
N GLY A 26 -31.57 0.11 -12.84
CA GLY A 26 -31.19 -0.25 -14.21
C GLY A 26 -32.31 -1.01 -14.94
N ARG A 27 -32.19 -1.09 -16.26
CA ARG A 27 -33.06 -1.96 -17.06
C ARG A 27 -32.71 -3.42 -16.79
N PRO A 28 -33.69 -4.35 -16.71
CA PRO A 28 -33.41 -5.77 -16.62
C PRO A 28 -32.54 -6.24 -17.80
N ASN A 29 -31.55 -7.08 -17.54
CA ASN A 29 -30.79 -7.73 -18.61
C ASN A 29 -31.60 -8.89 -19.25
N LYS A 30 -31.03 -9.56 -20.26
CA LYS A 30 -31.68 -10.70 -20.96
C LYS A 30 -32.13 -11.83 -20.02
N GLU A 31 -31.44 -12.02 -18.89
CA GLU A 31 -31.77 -13.02 -17.87
C GLU A 31 -32.77 -12.50 -16.81
N GLY A 32 -33.28 -11.28 -16.97
CA GLY A 32 -34.16 -10.62 -16.01
C GLY A 32 -33.47 -10.13 -14.73
N THR A 33 -32.14 -10.11 -14.69
CA THR A 33 -31.38 -9.54 -13.56
C THR A 33 -31.46 -8.01 -13.62
N ILE A 34 -31.75 -7.39 -12.48
CA ILE A 34 -31.81 -5.93 -12.33
C ILE A 34 -30.63 -5.49 -11.48
N VAL A 35 -29.91 -4.47 -11.95
CA VAL A 35 -28.82 -3.82 -11.20
C VAL A 35 -29.29 -2.44 -10.78
N TYR A 36 -29.19 -2.18 -9.48
CA TYR A 36 -29.47 -0.91 -8.84
C TYR A 36 -28.13 -0.26 -8.48
N THR A 37 -27.90 0.95 -8.95
CA THR A 37 -26.65 1.70 -8.71
C THR A 37 -26.90 2.77 -7.66
N PHE A 38 -26.10 2.78 -6.60
CA PHE A 38 -26.26 3.77 -5.53
C PHE A 38 -26.06 5.19 -6.06
N ARG A 39 -26.95 6.11 -5.67
CA ARG A 39 -26.99 7.48 -6.23
C ARG A 39 -25.74 8.28 -5.91
N ASN A 40 -25.14 8.05 -4.74
CA ASN A 40 -23.95 8.77 -4.27
C ASN A 40 -22.67 7.92 -4.45
N ASN A 41 -22.55 7.19 -5.56
CA ASN A 41 -21.29 6.53 -5.89
C ASN A 41 -20.19 7.55 -6.15
N TYR A 42 -18.98 7.23 -5.73
CA TYR A 42 -17.82 8.12 -5.87
C TYR A 42 -17.10 7.71 -7.15
N ILE A 43 -16.92 8.64 -8.07
CA ILE A 43 -16.04 8.47 -9.21
C ILE A 43 -14.66 8.88 -8.70
N GLU A 44 -13.86 7.90 -8.26
CA GLU A 44 -12.43 8.09 -8.05
C GLU A 44 -11.74 7.44 -9.24
N GLU A 45 -11.24 8.24 -10.19
CA GLU A 45 -10.37 7.75 -11.26
C GLU A 45 -9.14 7.13 -10.59
N GLU A 46 -8.94 5.81 -10.72
CA GLU A 46 -7.63 5.23 -10.44
C GLU A 46 -6.63 5.81 -11.44
N ASP A 47 -5.40 6.07 -10.98
CA ASP A 47 -4.33 6.61 -11.80
C ASP A 47 -4.24 5.85 -13.13
N ILE A 48 -4.44 6.58 -14.23
CA ILE A 48 -4.03 6.10 -15.54
C ILE A 48 -2.51 5.97 -15.43
N ASN A 49 -1.97 4.74 -15.46
CA ASN A 49 -0.57 4.55 -15.78
C ASN A 49 -0.35 5.21 -17.14
N GLU A 50 0.47 6.26 -17.21
CA GLU A 50 0.77 7.04 -18.43
C GLU A 50 1.58 6.24 -19.49
N ASP A 51 1.59 4.91 -19.44
CA ASP A 51 2.39 4.05 -20.35
C ASP A 51 1.54 3.13 -21.26
N GLU A 52 0.23 3.35 -21.40
CA GLU A 52 -0.55 2.74 -22.50
C GLU A 52 -0.82 3.79 -23.59
N THR A 53 0.23 4.19 -24.31
CA THR A 53 0.07 4.60 -25.70
C THR A 53 -0.05 3.35 -26.54
N ASP A 54 -1.28 2.91 -26.80
CA ASP A 54 -1.59 2.21 -28.05
C ASP A 54 -3.09 2.32 -28.37
N ASP A 55 -3.34 3.09 -29.42
CA ASP A 55 -4.39 2.99 -30.42
C ASP A 55 -5.85 2.76 -30.02
N GLU A 56 -6.63 3.81 -30.31
CA GLU A 56 -8.00 3.80 -30.81
C GLU A 56 -8.57 2.41 -31.16
N LYS A 57 -9.17 1.75 -30.17
CA LYS A 57 -10.34 0.87 -30.38
C LYS A 57 -11.11 0.65 -29.08
N VAL A 58 -12.40 0.99 -29.14
CA VAL A 58 -13.46 0.83 -28.13
C VAL A 58 -13.59 1.99 -27.12
N ILE A 59 -13.61 3.23 -27.62
CA ILE A 59 -14.22 4.37 -26.93
C ILE A 59 -15.75 4.28 -27.10
N LEU A 60 -16.37 3.31 -26.43
CA LEU A 60 -17.81 3.26 -26.12
C LEU A 60 -18.13 2.17 -25.07
N LYS A 61 -17.22 1.94 -24.12
CA LYS A 61 -17.55 1.24 -22.86
C LYS A 61 -18.07 2.28 -21.86
N SER A 62 -19.32 2.09 -21.44
CA SER A 62 -20.12 2.98 -20.60
C SER A 62 -19.36 3.61 -19.42
N ARG A 63 -19.70 4.86 -19.10
CA ARG A 63 -19.25 5.75 -17.99
C ARG A 63 -19.34 5.20 -16.54
N TYR A 64 -19.34 3.88 -16.33
CA TYR A 64 -19.47 3.23 -15.03
C TYR A 64 -18.49 2.04 -14.82
N SER A 65 -17.46 1.88 -15.65
CA SER A 65 -16.42 0.86 -15.43
C SER A 65 -15.22 1.42 -14.67
N LYS A 66 -14.92 0.86 -13.48
CA LYS A 66 -13.67 0.91 -12.67
C LYS A 66 -13.68 1.58 -11.27
N TYR A 67 -14.83 2.06 -10.76
CA TYR A 67 -14.87 2.96 -9.59
C TYR A 67 -15.18 2.28 -8.23
N LEU A 68 -14.93 2.96 -7.11
CA LEU A 68 -15.53 2.61 -5.81
C LEU A 68 -17.06 2.77 -5.90
N TYR A 69 -17.83 1.72 -5.62
CA TYR A 69 -19.27 1.72 -5.82
C TYR A 69 -20.03 0.97 -4.74
N ILE A 70 -21.32 1.27 -4.67
CA ILE A 70 -22.34 0.47 -4.02
C ILE A 70 -23.36 0.07 -5.08
N GLN A 71 -23.65 -1.23 -5.17
CA GLN A 71 -24.58 -1.81 -6.13
C GLN A 71 -25.43 -2.88 -5.46
N TYR A 72 -26.73 -2.86 -5.75
CA TYR A 72 -27.64 -3.93 -5.38
C TYR A 72 -28.05 -4.69 -6.63
N VAL A 73 -27.92 -6.02 -6.60
CA VAL A 73 -28.23 -6.90 -7.73
C VAL A 73 -29.37 -7.81 -7.32
N GLN A 74 -30.45 -7.79 -8.09
CA GLN A 74 -31.62 -8.62 -7.88
C GLN A 74 -31.76 -9.59 -9.07
N TYR A 75 -31.76 -10.88 -8.78
CA TYR A 75 -31.93 -11.93 -9.78
C TYR A 75 -33.42 -12.27 -9.95
N LYS A 76 -33.84 -12.53 -11.20
CA LYS A 76 -35.20 -13.04 -11.49
C LYS A 76 -35.43 -14.40 -10.83
N THR A 77 -34.46 -15.29 -10.96
CA THR A 77 -34.44 -16.61 -10.33
C THR A 77 -33.20 -16.70 -9.44
N SER A 78 -33.35 -17.24 -8.24
CA SER A 78 -32.23 -17.42 -7.31
C SER A 78 -31.10 -18.23 -7.96
N LYS A 79 -29.84 -17.81 -7.73
CA LYS A 79 -28.65 -18.43 -8.32
C LYS A 79 -27.77 -19.05 -7.24
N LYS A 80 -27.21 -20.23 -7.51
CA LYS A 80 -26.11 -20.78 -6.71
C LYS A 80 -24.81 -20.11 -7.17
N LEU A 81 -24.22 -19.26 -6.32
CA LEU A 81 -22.96 -18.58 -6.65
C LEU A 81 -21.77 -19.51 -6.36
N PRO A 82 -20.60 -19.28 -6.99
CA PRO A 82 -19.38 -19.98 -6.62
C PRO A 82 -19.05 -19.78 -5.14
N ASN A 83 -18.62 -20.84 -4.46
CA ASN A 83 -18.18 -20.83 -3.06
C ASN A 83 -19.26 -20.47 -2.02
N VAL A 84 -20.55 -20.66 -2.35
CA VAL A 84 -21.65 -20.65 -1.36
C VAL A 84 -22.50 -21.93 -1.50
N THR A 85 -23.00 -22.42 -0.36
CA THR A 85 -23.82 -23.65 -0.30
C THR A 85 -25.31 -23.37 -0.44
N TYR A 86 -25.71 -22.10 -0.52
CA TYR A 86 -27.10 -21.66 -0.57
C TYR A 86 -27.42 -20.86 -1.85
N ASN A 87 -28.71 -20.71 -2.13
CA ASN A 87 -29.20 -19.92 -3.26
C ASN A 87 -29.24 -18.43 -2.91
N VAL A 88 -28.82 -17.59 -3.85
CA VAL A 88 -28.77 -16.13 -3.72
C VAL A 88 -29.81 -15.51 -4.63
N LYS A 89 -30.81 -14.85 -4.05
CA LYS A 89 -31.87 -14.13 -4.76
C LYS A 89 -31.45 -12.69 -5.09
N ASN A 90 -30.71 -12.07 -4.17
CA ASN A 90 -30.19 -10.72 -4.33
C ASN A 90 -28.87 -10.57 -3.60
N LYS A 91 -28.12 -9.51 -3.89
CA LYS A 91 -26.90 -9.18 -3.15
C LYS A 91 -26.64 -7.68 -3.15
N LEU A 92 -26.10 -7.17 -2.06
CA LEU A 92 -25.53 -5.83 -1.98
C LEU A 92 -24.00 -5.93 -2.03
N ILE A 93 -23.39 -5.18 -2.95
CA ILE A 93 -21.95 -5.06 -3.09
C ILE A 93 -21.55 -3.67 -2.62
N ILE A 94 -20.66 -3.60 -1.64
CA ILE A 94 -20.07 -2.35 -1.15
C ILE A 94 -18.58 -2.40 -1.43
N HIS A 95 -18.11 -1.51 -2.29
CA HIS A 95 -16.71 -1.31 -2.67
C HIS A 95 -16.32 0.13 -2.37
N ARG A 96 -15.69 0.38 -1.23
CA ARG A 96 -15.47 1.74 -0.70
C ARG A 96 -14.07 1.92 -0.12
N ASN A 97 -13.59 3.16 -0.17
CA ASN A 97 -12.49 3.61 0.68
C ASN A 97 -13.05 4.01 2.03
N ILE A 98 -13.14 3.05 2.93
CA ILE A 98 -13.76 3.24 4.24
C ILE A 98 -12.96 4.19 5.14
N ARG A 99 -11.64 4.32 4.91
CA ARG A 99 -10.83 5.32 5.62
C ARG A 99 -11.22 6.73 5.21
N LYS A 100 -11.39 7.00 3.91
CA LYS A 100 -11.87 8.29 3.40
C LYS A 100 -13.32 8.54 3.78
N ASP A 101 -14.17 7.52 3.77
CA ASP A 101 -15.56 7.65 4.23
C ASP A 101 -15.68 8.00 5.72
N TRP A 102 -14.63 7.75 6.52
CA TRP A 102 -14.58 8.11 7.93
C TRP A 102 -13.92 9.48 8.18
N PHE A 103 -12.77 9.73 7.57
CA PHE A 103 -11.95 10.91 7.85
C PHE A 103 -12.15 12.09 6.88
N GLY A 104 -12.76 11.83 5.73
CA GLY A 104 -12.68 12.69 4.55
C GLY A 104 -11.33 12.59 3.83
N ASN A 105 -11.17 13.38 2.77
CA ASN A 105 -9.92 13.50 2.02
C ASN A 105 -8.85 14.25 2.83
N GLY A 106 -7.57 14.04 2.50
CA GLY A 106 -6.52 14.89 3.05
C GLY A 106 -5.99 14.50 4.44
N ARG A 107 -6.33 13.31 4.95
CA ARG A 107 -5.92 12.86 6.29
C ARG A 107 -4.83 11.78 6.23
N LEU A 108 -3.83 11.89 7.10
CA LEU A 108 -2.73 10.92 7.23
C LEU A 108 -3.01 9.79 8.22
N ALA A 109 -4.04 9.95 9.05
CA ALA A 109 -4.39 8.99 10.09
C ALA A 109 -4.85 7.64 9.51
N ASP A 110 -4.47 6.57 10.19
CA ASP A 110 -4.91 5.21 9.89
C ASP A 110 -6.28 4.96 10.53
N LEU A 111 -7.14 4.19 9.83
CA LEU A 111 -8.42 3.78 10.41
C LEU A 111 -8.19 2.75 11.53
N GLY A 112 -8.54 3.10 12.77
CA GLY A 112 -8.47 2.20 13.93
C GLY A 112 -9.68 1.27 14.03
N TYR A 113 -9.61 0.28 14.93
CA TYR A 113 -10.63 -0.77 15.11
C TYR A 113 -12.03 -0.19 15.38
N LYS A 114 -12.16 0.67 16.39
CA LYS A 114 -13.46 1.26 16.77
C LYS A 114 -14.08 2.06 15.62
N SER A 115 -13.27 2.81 14.87
CA SER A 115 -13.72 3.57 13.70
C SER A 115 -14.15 2.65 12.55
N PHE A 116 -13.42 1.55 12.33
CA PHE A 116 -13.78 0.52 11.37
C PHE A 116 -15.15 -0.09 11.70
N VAL A 117 -15.35 -0.55 12.94
CA VAL A 117 -16.61 -1.17 13.38
C VAL A 117 -17.78 -0.19 13.23
N LYS A 118 -17.61 1.05 13.69
CA LYS A 118 -18.64 2.10 13.53
C LYS A 118 -18.96 2.35 12.06
N LYS A 119 -17.96 2.43 11.19
CA LYS A 119 -18.18 2.67 9.76
C LYS A 119 -18.90 1.51 9.09
N ILE A 120 -18.55 0.26 9.40
CA ILE A 120 -19.26 -0.91 8.88
C ILE A 120 -20.72 -0.90 9.34
N ASN A 121 -20.97 -0.71 10.65
CA ASN A 121 -22.33 -0.64 11.19
C ASN A 121 -23.16 0.47 10.53
N SER A 122 -22.56 1.61 10.21
CA SER A 122 -23.25 2.70 9.51
C SER A 122 -23.79 2.29 8.13
N TYR A 123 -23.14 1.37 7.41
CA TYR A 123 -23.71 0.80 6.18
C TYR A 123 -24.91 -0.11 6.49
N GLY A 124 -24.85 -0.89 7.58
CA GLY A 124 -25.98 -1.70 8.03
C GLY A 124 -27.21 -0.86 8.31
N GLU A 125 -27.05 0.22 9.08
CA GLU A 125 -28.10 1.19 9.36
C GLU A 125 -28.60 1.88 8.08
N GLU A 126 -27.67 2.34 7.23
CA GLU A 126 -27.99 3.05 6.00
C GLU A 126 -28.85 2.23 5.03
N PHE A 127 -28.58 0.93 4.95
CA PHE A 127 -29.26 0.01 4.05
C PHE A 127 -30.27 -0.90 4.76
N GLN A 128 -30.54 -0.67 6.05
CA GLN A 128 -31.45 -1.47 6.88
C GLN A 128 -31.15 -2.98 6.86
N ILE A 129 -29.86 -3.33 6.88
CA ILE A 129 -29.39 -4.73 6.88
C ILE A 129 -29.19 -5.19 8.31
N ASP A 130 -29.74 -6.36 8.63
CA ASP A 130 -29.48 -7.01 9.92
C ASP A 130 -27.97 -7.15 10.19
N ASN A 131 -27.57 -6.86 11.43
CA ASN A 131 -26.17 -6.78 11.82
C ASN A 131 -25.47 -8.14 11.67
N LYS A 132 -26.14 -9.25 12.00
CA LYS A 132 -25.56 -10.59 11.85
C LYS A 132 -25.31 -10.90 10.37
N ARG A 133 -26.26 -10.55 9.50
CA ARG A 133 -26.09 -10.69 8.04
C ARG A 133 -24.96 -9.82 7.49
N LEU A 134 -24.88 -8.56 7.94
CA LEU A 134 -23.83 -7.63 7.53
C LEU A 134 -22.43 -8.15 7.90
N TRP A 135 -22.21 -8.55 9.15
CA TRP A 135 -20.90 -9.04 9.59
C TRP A 135 -20.51 -10.38 8.95
N ASN A 136 -21.49 -11.16 8.47
CA ASN A 136 -21.26 -12.35 7.65
C ASN A 136 -21.07 -12.03 6.15
N ALA A 137 -20.95 -10.77 5.75
CA ALA A 137 -20.65 -10.43 4.38
C ALA A 137 -19.29 -10.95 3.95
N ARG A 138 -19.24 -11.52 2.74
CA ARG A 138 -18.02 -12.06 2.13
C ARG A 138 -17.17 -10.92 1.61
N VAL A 139 -15.91 -10.89 2.00
CA VAL A 139 -14.93 -9.92 1.52
C VAL A 139 -14.24 -10.49 0.29
N THR A 140 -14.19 -9.69 -0.77
CA THR A 140 -13.64 -10.10 -2.08
C THR A 140 -12.39 -9.32 -2.44
N LYS A 141 -12.24 -8.10 -1.93
CA LYS A 141 -11.02 -7.27 -2.01
C LYS A 141 -10.79 -6.54 -0.70
N ILE A 142 -9.54 -6.30 -0.34
CA ILE A 142 -9.19 -5.50 0.82
C ILE A 142 -7.82 -4.85 0.64
N GLU A 143 -7.69 -3.61 1.12
CA GLU A 143 -6.45 -2.87 1.21
C GLU A 143 -6.16 -2.59 2.68
N LEU A 144 -5.03 -3.08 3.16
CA LEU A 144 -4.54 -2.87 4.52
C LEU A 144 -3.29 -2.01 4.44
N GLY A 145 -3.20 -0.93 5.22
CA GLY A 145 -1.97 -0.16 5.28
C GLY A 145 -1.78 0.63 6.56
N VAL A 146 -0.54 1.06 6.72
CA VAL A 146 -0.06 1.87 7.83
C VAL A 146 0.78 3.03 7.30
N THR A 147 0.56 4.22 7.85
CA THR A 147 1.40 5.39 7.53
C THR A 147 2.44 5.60 8.62
N LEU A 148 3.72 5.59 8.22
CA LEU A 148 4.88 5.85 9.06
C LEU A 148 5.29 7.32 8.93
N ARG A 149 5.61 7.94 10.07
CA ARG A 149 6.26 9.25 10.11
C ARG A 149 7.74 9.02 10.38
N LEU A 150 8.53 9.17 9.33
CA LEU A 150 9.98 8.99 9.35
C LEU A 150 10.70 10.34 9.41
N PRO A 151 11.93 10.40 9.95
CA PRO A 151 12.80 11.56 9.78
C PRO A 151 13.08 11.86 8.30
N ILE A 152 13.24 13.14 7.95
CA ILE A 152 13.50 13.54 6.54
C ILE A 152 14.77 12.91 5.94
N LYS A 153 15.77 12.57 6.76
CA LYS A 153 16.97 11.84 6.31
C LYS A 153 16.68 10.47 5.68
N MET A 154 15.51 9.89 5.97
CA MET A 154 15.06 8.62 5.38
C MET A 154 14.32 8.81 4.04
N TYR A 155 14.22 10.05 3.55
CA TYR A 155 13.72 10.34 2.21
C TYR A 155 14.61 9.63 1.19
N GLY A 156 14.06 8.70 0.40
CA GLY A 156 14.82 7.82 -0.52
C GLY A 156 14.95 6.36 -0.06
N ILE A 157 14.44 6.01 1.12
CA ILE A 157 14.36 4.60 1.59
C ILE A 157 13.68 3.66 0.60
N LEU A 158 12.79 4.19 -0.25
CA LEU A 158 12.14 3.45 -1.33
C LEU A 158 13.15 2.76 -2.26
N SER A 159 14.28 3.41 -2.54
CA SER A 159 15.35 2.85 -3.39
C SER A 159 15.97 1.58 -2.80
N CYS A 160 15.95 1.45 -1.47
CA CYS A 160 16.49 0.29 -0.77
C CYS A 160 15.58 -0.95 -0.81
N PHE A 161 14.30 -0.79 -1.19
CA PHE A 161 13.39 -1.93 -1.34
C PHE A 161 13.64 -2.62 -2.67
N ASN A 162 14.46 -3.66 -2.66
CA ASN A 162 14.91 -4.30 -3.89
C ASN A 162 13.91 -5.29 -4.47
N SER A 163 13.50 -6.28 -3.69
CA SER A 163 12.60 -7.35 -4.12
C SER A 163 11.74 -7.82 -2.95
N PHE A 164 10.63 -8.48 -3.24
CA PHE A 164 9.73 -9.06 -2.25
C PHE A 164 9.63 -10.57 -2.48
N SER A 165 9.81 -11.37 -1.43
CA SER A 165 9.82 -12.83 -1.54
C SER A 165 8.49 -13.35 -2.11
N GLY A 166 8.58 -14.16 -3.16
CA GLY A 166 7.39 -14.72 -3.83
C GLY A 166 6.69 -13.79 -4.82
N LEU A 167 7.21 -12.58 -5.06
CA LEU A 167 6.71 -11.67 -6.09
C LEU A 167 7.82 -11.38 -7.12
N THR A 168 7.47 -11.48 -8.40
CA THR A 168 8.41 -11.35 -9.52
C THR A 168 8.42 -9.95 -10.13
N GLU A 169 7.30 -9.24 -10.08
CA GLU A 169 7.15 -7.92 -10.68
C GLU A 169 7.41 -6.82 -9.64
N LYS A 170 8.18 -5.82 -10.05
CA LYS A 170 8.46 -4.62 -9.28
C LYS A 170 8.26 -3.40 -10.16
N ASP A 171 7.31 -2.58 -9.78
CA ASP A 171 7.05 -1.28 -10.38
C ASP A 171 7.63 -0.18 -9.52
N ILE A 172 8.28 0.79 -10.16
CA ILE A 172 8.82 1.97 -9.52
C ILE A 172 8.09 3.19 -10.09
N TYR A 173 7.29 3.86 -9.27
CA TYR A 173 6.54 5.05 -9.67
C TYR A 173 7.41 6.30 -9.45
N GLY A 174 8.36 6.52 -10.37
CA GLY A 174 9.33 7.59 -10.27
C GLY A 174 10.14 7.52 -8.96
N LYS A 175 10.21 8.64 -8.22
CA LYS A 175 10.87 8.69 -6.90
C LYS A 175 9.92 8.48 -5.71
N ASP A 176 8.62 8.36 -5.98
CA ASP A 176 7.58 8.53 -4.96
C ASP A 176 6.98 7.20 -4.47
N GLY A 177 7.26 6.08 -5.13
CA GLY A 177 6.81 4.77 -4.65
C GLY A 177 7.42 3.56 -5.36
N VAL A 178 7.30 2.41 -4.70
CA VAL A 178 7.65 1.08 -5.19
C VAL A 178 6.48 0.14 -4.91
N SER A 179 6.10 -0.69 -5.88
CA SER A 179 5.09 -1.72 -5.73
C SER A 179 5.64 -3.06 -6.18
N PHE A 180 5.42 -4.10 -5.38
CA PHE A 180 5.68 -5.49 -5.74
C PHE A 180 4.36 -6.13 -6.11
N ILE A 181 4.26 -6.65 -7.33
CA ILE A 181 2.98 -7.09 -7.91
C ILE A 181 2.98 -8.61 -8.04
N GLY A 182 1.88 -9.22 -7.60
CA GLY A 182 1.55 -10.61 -7.84
C GLY A 182 0.14 -10.75 -8.39
N THR A 183 -0.25 -11.98 -8.72
CA THR A 183 -1.52 -12.24 -9.43
C THR A 183 -2.77 -11.79 -8.66
N ASN A 184 -2.79 -11.98 -7.34
CA ASN A 184 -3.99 -11.71 -6.51
C ASN A 184 -3.75 -10.64 -5.44
N PHE A 185 -2.52 -10.13 -5.31
CA PHE A 185 -2.16 -9.13 -4.33
C PHE A 185 -0.95 -8.32 -4.78
N SER A 186 -0.79 -7.12 -4.22
CA SER A 186 0.41 -6.32 -4.33
C SER A 186 0.80 -5.74 -2.98
N VAL A 187 2.07 -5.38 -2.86
CA VAL A 187 2.66 -4.75 -1.68
C VAL A 187 3.34 -3.46 -2.11
N SER A 188 2.86 -2.33 -1.60
CA SER A 188 3.27 -1.00 -2.06
C SER A 188 3.84 -0.14 -0.93
N PHE A 189 4.86 0.63 -1.28
CA PHE A 189 5.50 1.64 -0.45
C PHE A 189 5.50 2.95 -1.21
N TYR A 190 5.04 4.04 -0.59
CA TYR A 190 5.03 5.34 -1.29
C TYR A 190 5.02 6.54 -0.35
N ASP A 191 5.47 7.69 -0.83
CA ASP A 191 5.31 8.97 -0.15
C ASP A 191 3.82 9.36 -0.14
N LYS A 192 3.21 9.31 1.04
CA LYS A 192 1.79 9.59 1.22
C LYS A 192 1.46 11.06 0.95
N ILE A 193 2.35 11.98 1.30
CA ILE A 193 2.14 13.41 1.09
C ILE A 193 2.19 13.72 -0.40
N GLU A 194 3.20 13.22 -1.12
CA GLU A 194 3.30 13.41 -2.57
C GLU A 194 2.12 12.78 -3.30
N LYS A 195 1.69 11.57 -2.91
CA LYS A 195 0.50 10.94 -3.49
C LYS A 195 -0.77 11.77 -3.27
N MET A 196 -0.96 12.30 -2.06
CA MET A 196 -2.13 13.15 -1.77
C MET A 196 -2.07 14.50 -2.47
N ASP A 197 -0.88 15.05 -2.71
CA ASP A 197 -0.69 16.29 -3.46
C ASP A 197 -1.03 16.10 -4.93
N LYS A 198 -0.51 15.04 -5.56
CA LYS A 198 -0.82 14.63 -6.94
C LYS A 198 -2.32 14.41 -7.15
N ASN A 199 -2.99 13.80 -6.19
CA ASN A 199 -4.44 13.55 -6.23
C ASN A 199 -5.29 14.78 -5.87
N ASN A 200 -4.69 15.97 -5.66
CA ASN A 200 -5.38 17.17 -5.19
C ASN A 200 -6.15 16.98 -3.85
N GLU A 201 -5.76 16.02 -3.02
CA GLU A 201 -6.39 15.72 -1.73
C GLU A 201 -5.77 16.53 -0.58
N LEU A 202 -4.54 17.00 -0.77
CA LEU A 202 -3.77 17.69 0.26
C LEU A 202 -4.20 19.16 0.39
N PHE A 203 -4.59 19.56 1.61
CA PHE A 203 -4.99 20.93 1.95
C PHE A 203 -6.00 21.58 0.97
N ILE A 204 -7.00 20.81 0.48
CA ILE A 204 -7.96 21.21 -0.57
C ILE A 204 -8.44 22.67 -0.46
N LYS A 205 -8.80 23.11 0.75
CA LYS A 205 -9.39 24.44 1.02
C LYS A 205 -8.37 25.56 1.30
N SER A 206 -7.08 25.27 1.29
CA SER A 206 -6.04 26.26 1.62
C SER A 206 -5.52 26.97 0.38
N LYS A 207 -5.39 28.30 0.46
CA LYS A 207 -4.72 29.12 -0.57
C LYS A 207 -3.19 28.99 -0.54
N ASN A 208 -2.62 28.47 0.55
CA ASN A 208 -1.17 28.36 0.78
C ASN A 208 -0.70 26.90 0.84
N LYS A 209 -1.22 26.03 -0.02
CA LYS A 209 -0.93 24.57 0.00
C LYS A 209 0.56 24.26 0.01
N ARG A 210 1.34 24.92 -0.84
CA ARG A 210 2.80 24.73 -0.96
C ARG A 210 3.53 24.98 0.36
N LYS A 211 3.31 26.13 1.00
CA LYS A 211 3.92 26.48 2.29
C LYS A 211 3.54 25.50 3.40
N LEU A 212 2.30 25.01 3.40
CA LEU A 212 1.85 24.01 4.38
C LEU A 212 2.49 22.65 4.14
N LYS A 213 2.60 22.21 2.88
CA LYS A 213 3.33 21.00 2.49
C LYS A 213 4.77 21.08 2.97
N GLU A 214 5.49 22.14 2.61
CA GLU A 214 6.87 22.41 3.04
C GLU A 214 6.98 22.37 4.57
N LYS A 215 6.06 22.99 5.31
CA LYS A 215 6.08 22.98 6.78
C LYS A 215 5.95 21.56 7.35
N VAL A 216 5.09 20.73 6.76
CA VAL A 216 4.86 19.36 7.21
C VAL A 216 6.02 18.44 6.84
N THR A 217 6.61 18.63 5.65
CA THR A 217 7.69 17.77 5.13
C THR A 217 9.10 18.23 5.53
N LYS A 218 9.28 19.46 6.02
CA LYS A 218 10.61 20.04 6.37
C LYS A 218 11.48 19.12 7.25
N LYS A 219 10.88 18.39 8.18
CA LYS A 219 11.59 17.46 9.08
C LYS A 219 11.06 16.03 9.02
N ASN A 220 10.04 15.78 8.21
CA ASN A 220 9.30 14.52 8.22
C ASN A 220 9.09 13.99 6.81
N TYR A 221 9.26 12.69 6.67
CA TYR A 221 8.87 11.92 5.50
C TYR A 221 7.72 10.99 5.89
N PHE A 222 6.66 10.93 5.09
CA PHE A 222 5.47 10.15 5.41
C PHE A 222 5.34 8.95 4.47
N LEU A 223 5.96 7.85 4.86
CA LEU A 223 5.96 6.62 4.08
C LEU A 223 4.69 5.81 4.38
N ARG A 224 3.92 5.49 3.35
CA ARG A 224 2.84 4.52 3.42
C ARG A 224 3.38 3.13 3.10
N PHE A 225 2.98 2.15 3.90
CA PHE A 225 3.13 0.72 3.59
C PHE A 225 1.74 0.09 3.45
N GLU A 226 1.49 -0.60 2.34
CA GLU A 226 0.18 -1.10 1.96
C GLU A 226 0.23 -2.51 1.37
N LEU A 227 -0.67 -3.39 1.81
CA LEU A 227 -1.02 -4.66 1.18
C LEU A 227 -2.37 -4.47 0.49
N LYS A 228 -2.42 -4.65 -0.83
CA LYS A 228 -3.65 -4.65 -1.62
C LYS A 228 -3.95 -6.07 -2.06
N VAL A 229 -5.08 -6.63 -1.63
CA VAL A 229 -5.55 -7.97 -2.04
C VAL A 229 -6.70 -7.78 -3.06
N GLU A 230 -6.41 -8.05 -4.32
CA GLU A 230 -7.33 -7.89 -5.45
C GLU A 230 -8.34 -9.04 -5.58
N LYS A 231 -8.00 -10.22 -5.04
CA LYS A 231 -8.88 -11.38 -5.02
C LYS A 231 -8.61 -12.23 -3.78
N VAL A 232 -9.41 -12.03 -2.72
CA VAL A 232 -9.27 -12.74 -1.45
C VAL A 232 -9.32 -14.27 -1.62
N SER A 233 -10.17 -14.79 -2.50
CA SER A 233 -10.28 -16.24 -2.73
C SER A 233 -9.08 -16.88 -3.44
N GLY A 234 -8.16 -16.09 -3.98
CA GLY A 234 -6.92 -16.58 -4.59
C GLY A 234 -5.66 -16.13 -3.84
N PHE A 235 -5.82 -15.48 -2.70
CA PHE A 235 -4.71 -15.00 -1.88
C PHE A 235 -4.41 -16.02 -0.79
N TYR A 236 -3.45 -16.89 -1.06
CA TYR A 236 -3.01 -17.94 -0.14
C TYR A 236 -1.78 -17.46 0.64
N ASN A 237 -2.02 -16.96 1.85
CA ASN A 237 -0.97 -16.53 2.77
C ASN A 237 -1.39 -16.91 4.19
N LYS A 238 -0.59 -17.77 4.85
CA LYS A 238 -0.90 -18.32 6.18
C LYS A 238 -1.29 -17.26 7.23
N ASN A 239 -0.73 -16.05 7.12
CA ASN A 239 -0.98 -14.93 8.03
C ASN A 239 -2.31 -14.19 7.76
N PHE A 240 -3.02 -14.51 6.67
CA PHE A 240 -4.27 -13.86 6.26
C PHE A 240 -5.38 -14.85 5.90
N ASP A 241 -5.02 -16.10 5.59
CA ASP A 241 -5.96 -17.18 5.28
C ASP A 241 -7.04 -17.30 6.36
N ASP A 242 -8.29 -17.35 5.90
CA ASP A 242 -9.53 -17.39 6.68
C ASP A 242 -9.77 -16.23 7.68
N LYS A 243 -8.91 -15.21 7.67
CA LYS A 243 -9.00 -14.05 8.57
C LYS A 243 -9.53 -12.79 7.89
N ILE A 244 -9.46 -12.73 6.56
CA ILE A 244 -9.93 -11.58 5.78
C ILE A 244 -11.14 -11.91 4.88
N ASN A 245 -11.66 -13.14 4.89
CA ASN A 245 -12.70 -13.59 3.96
C ASN A 245 -14.12 -13.13 4.32
N HIS A 246 -14.35 -12.69 5.57
CA HIS A 246 -15.61 -12.11 6.04
C HIS A 246 -15.34 -10.88 6.92
N LEU A 247 -16.31 -9.97 6.99
CA LEU A 247 -16.18 -8.77 7.83
C LEU A 247 -15.98 -9.14 9.32
N SER A 248 -16.71 -10.14 9.82
CA SER A 248 -16.55 -10.65 11.19
C SER A 248 -15.13 -11.14 11.44
N LYS A 249 -14.54 -11.88 10.50
CA LYS A 249 -13.17 -12.38 10.62
C LYS A 249 -12.15 -11.24 10.71
N ILE A 250 -12.32 -10.16 9.95
CA ILE A 250 -11.44 -8.98 10.04
C ILE A 250 -11.57 -8.32 11.41
N ARG A 251 -12.81 -8.15 11.89
CA ARG A 251 -13.10 -7.57 13.20
C ARG A 251 -12.47 -8.40 14.31
N ASP A 252 -12.71 -9.70 14.30
CA ASP A 252 -12.31 -10.61 15.38
C ASP A 252 -10.79 -10.89 15.38
N ASN A 253 -10.10 -10.71 14.23
CA ASN A 253 -8.65 -10.90 14.09
C ASN A 253 -7.89 -9.58 13.90
N TRP A 254 -8.46 -8.43 14.27
CA TRP A 254 -7.90 -7.11 13.94
C TRP A 254 -6.42 -6.95 14.34
N ASN A 255 -6.09 -7.23 15.60
CA ASN A 255 -4.73 -7.10 16.12
C ASN A 255 -3.76 -8.06 15.42
N TYR A 256 -4.19 -9.29 15.14
CA TYR A 256 -3.40 -10.27 14.42
C TYR A 256 -3.11 -9.80 12.99
N LEU A 257 -4.12 -9.30 12.27
CA LEU A 257 -3.95 -8.75 10.93
C LEU A 257 -2.99 -7.57 10.90
N LEU A 258 -3.04 -6.70 11.93
CA LEU A 258 -2.13 -5.58 12.05
C LEU A 258 -0.67 -6.04 12.22
N TYR A 259 -0.41 -7.02 13.09
CA TYR A 259 0.89 -7.67 13.20
C TYR A 259 1.33 -8.35 11.89
N SER A 260 0.42 -9.06 11.22
CA SER A 260 0.68 -9.71 9.94
C SER A 260 1.13 -8.72 8.88
N VAL A 261 0.50 -7.54 8.81
CA VAL A 261 0.91 -6.44 7.91
C VAL A 261 2.33 -5.97 8.27
N GLY A 262 2.64 -5.73 9.54
CA GLY A 262 3.99 -5.37 9.98
C GLY A 262 5.04 -6.41 9.56
N ASN A 263 4.72 -7.70 9.72
CA ASN A 263 5.62 -8.81 9.39
C ASN A 263 5.84 -9.02 7.88
N LEU A 264 4.98 -8.50 7.00
CA LEU A 264 5.22 -8.56 5.56
C LEU A 264 6.53 -7.87 5.17
N TYR A 265 7.00 -6.89 5.96
CA TYR A 265 8.30 -6.27 5.75
C TYR A 265 9.47 -7.27 5.77
N GLN A 266 9.37 -8.36 6.54
CA GLN A 266 10.43 -9.38 6.62
C GLN A 266 10.65 -10.10 5.28
N GLN A 267 9.67 -10.05 4.37
CA GLN A 267 9.76 -10.64 3.04
C GLN A 267 10.48 -9.72 2.05
N ILE A 268 10.81 -8.50 2.45
CA ILE A 268 11.52 -7.54 1.60
C ILE A 268 13.02 -7.78 1.70
N LYS A 269 13.63 -8.03 0.54
CA LYS A 269 15.07 -7.95 0.40
C LYS A 269 15.47 -6.48 0.37
N TYR A 270 16.09 -6.05 1.45
CA TYR A 270 16.61 -4.69 1.61
C TYR A 270 18.06 -4.61 1.09
N ILE A 271 18.39 -3.54 0.38
CA ILE A 271 19.75 -3.23 -0.05
C ILE A 271 20.16 -1.88 0.54
N ASP A 272 20.92 -1.89 1.64
CA ASP A 272 21.42 -0.65 2.27
C ASP A 272 22.43 0.10 1.38
N VAL A 273 23.02 -0.58 0.39
CA VAL A 273 24.01 -0.03 -0.54
C VAL A 273 23.46 1.11 -1.41
N VAL A 274 22.14 1.16 -1.63
CA VAL A 274 21.46 2.21 -2.43
C VAL A 274 20.70 3.19 -1.55
N SER A 275 21.25 3.48 -0.37
CA SER A 275 20.70 4.47 0.57
C SER A 275 20.45 5.83 -0.10
N PRO A 276 19.57 6.67 0.47
CA PRO A 276 19.34 8.03 0.00
C PRO A 276 20.62 8.81 -0.31
N GLU A 277 21.59 8.74 0.60
CA GLU A 277 22.86 9.47 0.52
C GLU A 277 23.70 9.00 -0.68
N VAL A 278 23.64 7.69 -1.00
CA VAL A 278 24.33 7.12 -2.17
C VAL A 278 23.63 7.56 -3.45
N MET A 279 22.30 7.50 -3.48
CA MET A 279 21.52 7.89 -4.66
C MET A 279 21.70 9.37 -4.99
N ASP A 280 21.70 10.25 -3.99
CA ASP A 280 21.97 11.67 -4.17
C ASP A 280 23.40 11.94 -4.65
N LEU A 281 24.39 11.14 -4.21
CA LEU A 281 25.79 11.26 -4.62
C LEU A 281 26.06 10.77 -6.05
N ILE A 282 25.20 9.93 -6.62
CA ILE A 282 25.38 9.35 -7.96
C ILE A 282 24.50 10.06 -9.00
N LYS A 283 23.38 10.63 -8.58
CA LYS A 283 22.38 11.18 -9.49
C LYS A 283 22.92 12.34 -10.31
N GLY A 284 23.00 12.14 -11.64
CA GLY A 284 23.45 13.17 -12.57
C GLY A 284 24.97 13.36 -12.62
N GLU A 285 25.71 12.52 -11.89
CA GLU A 285 27.17 12.55 -11.84
C GLU A 285 27.81 11.61 -12.87
N GLU A 286 29.09 11.85 -13.18
CA GLU A 286 29.88 11.02 -14.09
C GLU A 286 30.30 9.66 -13.46
N LYS A 287 31.18 8.91 -14.13
CA LYS A 287 31.64 7.58 -13.72
C LYS A 287 32.27 7.52 -12.32
N LYS A 288 32.92 8.59 -11.86
CA LYS A 288 33.79 8.58 -10.67
C LYS A 288 33.05 8.30 -9.34
N PRO A 289 31.88 8.90 -9.04
CA PRO A 289 31.09 8.53 -7.87
C PRO A 289 30.67 7.05 -7.83
N MET A 290 30.32 6.47 -9.00
CA MET A 290 30.01 5.05 -9.10
C MET A 290 31.23 4.16 -8.82
N ASP A 291 32.38 4.48 -9.42
CA ASP A 291 33.64 3.75 -9.19
C ASP A 291 34.04 3.79 -7.70
N ASN A 292 33.87 4.93 -7.04
CA ASN A 292 34.13 5.07 -5.61
C ASN A 292 33.16 4.22 -4.77
N LEU A 293 31.86 4.21 -5.09
CA LEU A 293 30.90 3.35 -4.39
C LEU A 293 31.30 1.87 -4.54
N LEU A 294 31.60 1.42 -5.76
CA LEU A 294 32.01 0.04 -6.02
C LEU A 294 33.29 -0.33 -5.23
N LYS A 295 34.26 0.59 -5.19
CA LYS A 295 35.48 0.45 -4.41
C LYS A 295 35.19 0.30 -2.91
N PHE A 296 34.33 1.15 -2.35
CA PHE A 296 33.93 1.06 -0.95
C PHE A 296 33.20 -0.26 -0.64
N GLN A 297 32.25 -0.66 -1.49
CA GLN A 297 31.52 -1.91 -1.34
C GLN A 297 32.43 -3.13 -1.47
N GLY A 298 33.42 -3.09 -2.37
CA GLY A 298 34.43 -4.12 -2.52
C GLY A 298 35.29 -4.32 -1.27
N ILE A 299 35.72 -3.23 -0.62
CA ILE A 299 36.45 -3.31 0.66
C ILE A 299 35.53 -3.82 1.77
N LYS A 300 34.28 -3.35 1.81
CA LYS A 300 33.30 -3.73 2.83
C LYS A 300 32.91 -5.22 2.76
N SER A 301 32.78 -5.79 1.57
CA SER A 301 32.31 -7.17 1.37
C SER A 301 33.34 -8.22 1.83
N ILE A 302 34.63 -7.93 1.69
CA ILE A 302 35.72 -8.79 2.16
C ILE A 302 36.22 -8.41 3.57
N THR A 303 35.63 -7.39 4.19
CA THR A 303 36.05 -6.75 5.45
C THR A 303 37.31 -5.87 5.35
N PRO A 304 37.36 -4.74 6.09
CA PRO A 304 38.54 -3.86 6.12
C PRO A 304 39.81 -4.58 6.57
N ASP A 305 39.71 -5.49 7.54
CA ASP A 305 40.87 -6.17 8.11
C ASP A 305 41.56 -7.05 7.07
N ILE A 306 40.80 -7.90 6.35
CA ILE A 306 41.34 -8.72 5.25
C ILE A 306 41.94 -7.81 4.15
N PHE A 307 41.27 -6.72 3.79
CA PHE A 307 41.79 -5.82 2.76
C PHE A 307 43.13 -5.17 3.19
N PHE A 308 43.20 -4.58 4.39
CA PHE A 308 44.35 -3.79 4.83
C PHE A 308 45.51 -4.61 5.40
N GLU A 309 45.22 -5.80 5.94
CA GLU A 309 46.22 -6.63 6.63
C GLU A 309 46.58 -7.90 5.85
N GLU A 310 45.79 -8.35 4.87
CA GLU A 310 46.12 -9.54 4.05
C GLU A 310 46.38 -9.21 2.58
N LEU A 311 45.48 -8.48 1.92
CA LEU A 311 45.61 -8.17 0.49
C LEU A 311 46.63 -7.08 0.20
N LEU A 312 46.57 -5.96 0.93
CA LEU A 312 47.46 -4.82 0.69
C LEU A 312 48.95 -5.20 0.85
N PRO A 313 49.37 -6.03 1.83
CA PRO A 313 50.75 -6.49 1.93
C PRO A 313 51.27 -7.30 0.73
N GLN A 314 50.40 -7.86 -0.11
CA GLN A 314 50.81 -8.54 -1.35
C GLN A 314 51.30 -7.57 -2.44
N MET A 315 51.05 -6.27 -2.29
CA MET A 315 51.54 -5.24 -3.21
C MET A 315 53.05 -4.96 -3.01
N LYS A 316 53.70 -4.34 -3.99
CA LYS A 316 55.11 -3.90 -3.87
C LYS A 316 55.30 -2.97 -2.66
N LYS A 317 56.25 -3.28 -1.77
CA LYS A 317 56.53 -2.56 -0.50
C LYS A 317 56.57 -1.04 -0.64
N GLU A 318 57.25 -0.53 -1.66
CA GLU A 318 57.39 0.90 -1.95
C GLU A 318 56.06 1.64 -2.24
N LYS A 319 54.99 0.91 -2.60
CA LYS A 319 53.65 1.47 -2.84
C LYS A 319 52.70 1.29 -1.65
N GLN A 320 53.01 0.41 -0.70
CA GLN A 320 52.09 0.00 0.37
C GLN A 320 51.70 1.16 1.30
N SER A 321 52.66 1.92 1.81
CA SER A 321 52.39 2.97 2.82
C SER A 321 51.46 4.07 2.31
N LYS A 322 51.73 4.61 1.10
CA LYS A 322 50.88 5.63 0.46
C LYS A 322 49.49 5.07 0.18
N PHE A 323 49.41 3.87 -0.37
CA PHE A 323 48.14 3.23 -0.73
C PHE A 323 47.30 2.91 0.52
N LYS A 324 47.91 2.41 1.59
CA LYS A 324 47.25 2.10 2.87
C LYS A 324 46.62 3.35 3.48
N LYS A 325 47.36 4.47 3.53
CA LYS A 325 46.82 5.74 4.03
C LYS A 325 45.66 6.23 3.17
N GLU A 326 45.84 6.33 1.86
CA GLU A 326 44.82 6.83 0.93
C GLU A 326 43.53 6.00 0.98
N TYR A 327 43.64 4.67 0.97
CA TYR A 327 42.47 3.79 1.00
C TYR A 327 41.79 3.76 2.37
N ARG A 328 42.55 3.89 3.47
CA ARG A 328 41.98 3.96 4.82
C ARG A 328 41.25 5.29 5.02
N ASP A 329 41.82 6.41 4.58
CA ASP A 329 41.16 7.72 4.61
C ASP A 329 39.88 7.71 3.75
N PHE A 330 39.97 7.17 2.53
CA PHE A 330 38.83 6.97 1.64
C PHE A 330 37.73 6.10 2.27
N TYR A 331 38.08 4.93 2.81
CA TYR A 331 37.13 4.01 3.41
C TYR A 331 36.46 4.65 4.63
N ASN A 332 37.22 5.29 5.51
CA ASN A 332 36.70 5.93 6.71
C ASN A 332 35.77 7.11 6.39
N ASP A 333 35.99 7.82 5.28
CA ASP A 333 35.08 8.88 4.82
C ASP A 333 33.75 8.29 4.34
N TYR A 334 33.79 7.24 3.51
CA TYR A 334 32.59 6.54 3.05
C TYR A 334 31.87 5.82 4.20
N GLU A 335 32.59 5.19 5.13
CA GLU A 335 32.01 4.54 6.30
C GLU A 335 31.30 5.56 7.20
N ARG A 336 31.89 6.74 7.42
CA ARG A 336 31.24 7.83 8.17
C ARG A 336 29.99 8.33 7.47
N LYS A 337 30.03 8.47 6.14
CA LYS A 337 28.88 8.91 5.33
C LYS A 337 27.76 7.88 5.34
N PHE A 338 28.08 6.60 5.12
CA PHE A 338 27.11 5.50 4.98
C PHE A 338 26.98 4.64 6.23
N ARG A 339 27.17 5.25 7.42
CA ARG A 339 27.14 4.54 8.71
C ARG A 339 25.72 4.11 9.11
N HIS A 340 24.70 4.75 8.58
CA HIS A 340 23.32 4.57 9.00
C HIS A 340 22.67 3.32 8.37
N GLY A 341 22.25 2.38 9.22
CA GLY A 341 21.39 1.25 8.84
C GLY A 341 19.94 1.72 8.68
N PHE A 342 19.55 2.06 7.46
CA PHE A 342 18.18 2.51 7.17
C PHE A 342 17.16 1.39 7.37
N LYS A 343 17.58 0.14 7.20
CA LYS A 343 16.78 -1.06 7.46
C LYS A 343 16.32 -1.14 8.92
N GLU A 344 17.25 -1.04 9.86
CA GLU A 344 16.97 -1.17 11.29
C GLU A 344 16.15 0.01 11.80
N GLU A 345 16.46 1.24 11.35
CA GLU A 345 15.70 2.44 11.72
C GLU A 345 14.25 2.35 11.20
N PHE A 346 14.06 1.88 9.96
CA PHE A 346 12.71 1.64 9.42
C PHE A 346 11.96 0.58 10.21
N ARG A 347 12.60 -0.55 10.51
CA ARG A 347 11.99 -1.63 11.29
C ARG A 347 11.53 -1.13 12.66
N ALA A 348 12.40 -0.42 13.38
CA ALA A 348 12.05 0.16 14.68
C ALA A 348 10.85 1.11 14.60
N LYS A 349 10.79 1.95 13.55
CA LYS A 349 9.66 2.86 13.31
C LYS A 349 8.37 2.14 12.94
N LEU A 350 8.47 1.03 12.19
CA LEU A 350 7.33 0.19 11.87
C LEU A 350 6.80 -0.51 13.14
N ASP A 351 7.67 -1.10 13.94
CA ASP A 351 7.29 -1.76 15.19
C ASP A 351 6.62 -0.76 16.17
N GLU A 352 7.20 0.43 16.36
CA GLU A 352 6.62 1.52 17.16
C GLU A 352 5.20 1.89 16.67
N LYS A 353 5.02 1.96 15.35
CA LYS A 353 3.74 2.29 14.73
C LYS A 353 2.69 1.19 14.95
N ILE A 354 3.09 -0.08 14.79
CA ILE A 354 2.21 -1.22 15.02
C ILE A 354 1.76 -1.26 16.49
N ASP A 355 2.68 -1.10 17.43
CA ASP A 355 2.38 -1.05 18.86
C ASP A 355 1.43 0.09 19.23
N SER A 356 1.64 1.28 18.66
CA SER A 356 0.74 2.43 18.86
C SER A 356 -0.69 2.14 18.38
N LEU A 357 -0.84 1.49 17.22
CA LEU A 357 -2.14 1.11 16.67
C LEU A 357 -2.81 -0.01 17.49
N LEU A 358 -2.04 -0.92 18.09
CA LEU A 358 -2.58 -1.96 18.97
C LEU A 358 -3.13 -1.39 20.28
N ARG A 359 -2.40 -0.45 20.91
CA ARG A 359 -2.86 0.22 22.14
C ARG A 359 -4.13 1.05 21.95
N SER A 360 -4.42 1.46 20.71
CA SER A 360 -5.59 2.28 20.37
C SER A 360 -6.76 1.47 19.80
N SER A 361 -6.60 0.15 19.64
CA SER A 361 -7.63 -0.74 19.09
C SER A 361 -8.72 -1.05 20.10
#